data_AF-A0A8B6BYY8-F1
#
_entry.id   AF-A0A8B6BYY8-F1
#
_cell.length_a   1.000
_cell.length_b   1.000
_cell.length_c   1.000
_cell.angle_alpha   90.00
_cell.angle_beta   90.00
_cell.angle_gamma   90.00
#
_symmetry.space_group_name_H-M   'P 1'
#
loop_
_entity.id
_entity.type
_entity.pdbx_description
1 polymer ?
#
loop_
_entity_poly.entity_id
_entity_poly.type
_entity_poly.pdbx_seq_one_letter_code
_entity_poly.pdbx_strand_id
1 'polypeptide(L)'
;MSLTQNSIMLQGPDAIRAATILEDCVDQLCVLGRIMPTSFDSRVDAVEMVQSELNQLVAGQKDLEQRYQTILAKRLEMRQNTKNEMKLTEIEKEVVESGHDLKNSTHVFGRSLRQNPLTGDNISKIQADRTFCEDVMGDTLSELIQNCSFQCLIESVEREKFKKAKLQETIQKEENGRKRVRELQRKLQDIKKEKEQDLQDRKGMIAHIKDQLQEAKARTNMEGKYIKKSAEVSIAQTQKRCTISEKQAQDEIEKLRQQVDDEERSHSEIESYLRTHHDELEKKEKFWQEKMEKDVDAKQHELTVIKAANQKDFTRLQELTKLYKEYEQVVVEDRIEKEKARRKADQEGIELKASIRIQAWWRGVMVRKGFGPYSKKKKGKKGKKGKKGKKKK
;
A
#
# COMPACT_ATOMS: atom_id res chain seq x y z
N MET A 1 -84.87 50.56 -17.52
CA MET A 1 -85.13 51.74 -18.37
C MET A 1 -86.51 51.54 -18.97
N SER A 2 -87.51 52.28 -18.51
CA SER A 2 -88.83 52.29 -19.13
C SER A 2 -88.72 52.99 -20.48
N LEU A 3 -88.58 52.22 -21.55
CA LEU A 3 -88.90 52.73 -22.87
C LEU A 3 -90.42 52.92 -22.87
N THR A 4 -90.87 54.15 -22.76
CA THR A 4 -92.21 54.54 -23.21
C THR A 4 -92.26 54.26 -24.70
N GLN A 5 -92.58 53.02 -25.07
CA GLN A 5 -92.99 52.68 -26.43
C GLN A 5 -94.26 53.48 -26.68
N ASN A 6 -94.17 54.50 -27.53
CA ASN A 6 -95.35 55.09 -28.14
C ASN A 6 -96.07 53.94 -28.84
N SER A 7 -97.21 53.50 -28.28
CA SER A 7 -98.03 52.47 -28.92
C SER A 7 -98.35 52.92 -30.34
N ILE A 8 -97.89 52.13 -31.31
CA ILE A 8 -98.15 52.42 -32.73
C ILE A 8 -99.65 52.21 -32.93
N MET A 9 -100.36 53.31 -33.18
CA MET A 9 -101.80 53.28 -33.42
C MET A 9 -102.09 53.17 -34.91
N LEU A 10 -102.96 52.24 -35.27
CA LEU A 10 -103.49 52.10 -36.61
C LEU A 10 -104.64 53.08 -36.83
N GLN A 11 -104.83 53.48 -38.08
CA GLN A 11 -106.06 54.18 -38.44
C GLN A 11 -107.24 53.22 -38.31
N GLY A 12 -108.40 53.71 -37.84
CA GLY A 12 -109.57 52.87 -37.56
C GLY A 12 -109.96 51.87 -38.67
N PRO A 13 -110.02 52.28 -39.96
CA PRO A 13 -110.32 51.36 -41.05
C PRO A 13 -109.28 50.24 -41.22
N ASP A 14 -107.99 50.53 -40.97
CA ASP A 14 -106.91 49.54 -41.08
C ASP A 14 -106.90 48.59 -39.89
N ALA A 15 -107.20 49.10 -38.68
CA ALA A 15 -107.38 48.28 -37.48
C ALA A 15 -108.53 47.28 -37.65
N ILE A 16 -109.66 47.71 -38.23
CA ILE A 16 -110.81 46.83 -38.51
C ILE A 16 -110.42 45.74 -39.52
N ARG A 17 -109.75 46.11 -40.62
CA ARG A 17 -109.28 45.14 -41.63
C ARG A 17 -108.34 44.10 -41.03
N ALA A 18 -107.38 44.53 -40.21
CA ALA A 18 -106.45 43.63 -39.52
C ALA A 18 -107.17 42.73 -38.50
N ALA A 19 -108.11 43.28 -37.75
CA ALA A 19 -108.91 42.53 -36.78
C ALA A 19 -109.73 41.42 -37.45
N THR A 20 -110.40 41.67 -38.59
CA THR A 20 -111.15 40.63 -39.30
C THR A 20 -110.26 39.46 -39.77
N ILE A 21 -109.03 39.75 -40.20
CA ILE A 21 -108.07 38.72 -40.60
C ILE A 21 -107.58 37.94 -39.39
N LEU A 22 -107.31 38.60 -38.27
CA LEU A 22 -106.87 37.94 -37.04
C LEU A 22 -107.98 37.12 -36.40
N GLU A 23 -109.23 37.56 -36.47
CA GLU A 23 -110.40 36.81 -36.01
C GLU A 23 -110.51 35.46 -36.74
N ASP A 24 -110.46 35.46 -38.08
CA ASP A 24 -110.43 34.23 -38.88
C ASP A 24 -109.18 33.37 -38.56
N CYS A 25 -108.02 34.00 -38.34
CA CYS A 25 -106.80 33.28 -37.98
C CYS A 25 -106.90 32.58 -36.62
N VAL A 26 -107.41 33.27 -35.60
CA VAL A 26 -107.62 32.72 -34.24
C VAL A 26 -108.65 31.61 -34.28
N ASP A 27 -109.75 31.78 -35.01
CA ASP A 27 -110.77 30.75 -35.18
C ASP A 27 -110.21 29.50 -35.86
N GLN A 28 -109.43 29.67 -36.93
CA GLN A 28 -108.77 28.56 -37.61
C GLN A 28 -107.74 27.86 -36.72
N LEU A 29 -106.97 28.60 -35.91
CA LEU A 29 -106.04 28.03 -34.94
C LEU A 29 -106.77 27.25 -33.84
N CYS A 30 -107.89 27.77 -33.34
CA CYS A 30 -108.75 27.11 -32.35
C CYS A 30 -109.34 25.81 -32.91
N VAL A 31 -109.88 25.86 -34.14
CA VAL A 31 -110.38 24.68 -34.86
C VAL A 31 -109.26 23.66 -35.06
N LEU A 32 -108.09 24.10 -35.50
CA LEU A 32 -106.92 23.24 -35.65
C LEU A 32 -106.53 22.58 -34.32
N GLY A 33 -106.62 23.30 -33.20
CA GLY A 33 -106.34 22.78 -31.87
C GLY A 33 -107.34 21.72 -31.40
N ARG A 34 -108.59 21.76 -31.89
CA ARG A 34 -109.63 20.75 -31.59
C ARG A 34 -109.54 19.52 -32.50
N ILE A 35 -109.09 19.70 -33.74
CA ILE A 35 -108.96 18.62 -34.74
C ILE A 35 -107.61 17.89 -34.59
N MET A 36 -106.56 18.61 -34.18
CA MET A 36 -105.24 18.04 -33.96
C MET A 36 -105.24 17.22 -32.67
N PRO A 37 -104.88 15.94 -32.71
CA PRO A 37 -104.87 15.11 -31.52
C PRO A 37 -103.62 15.36 -30.68
N THR A 38 -103.73 15.16 -29.36
CA THR A 38 -102.58 15.16 -28.44
C THR A 38 -101.67 13.93 -28.64
N SER A 39 -102.16 12.90 -29.35
CA SER A 39 -101.44 11.71 -29.76
C SER A 39 -102.05 11.12 -31.04
N PHE A 40 -101.24 10.69 -32.02
CA PHE A 40 -101.75 10.06 -33.26
C PHE A 40 -102.04 8.56 -33.13
N ASP A 41 -102.04 7.99 -31.92
CA ASP A 41 -102.29 6.57 -31.65
C ASP A 41 -103.61 6.04 -32.23
N SER A 42 -104.59 6.91 -32.49
CA SER A 42 -105.92 6.55 -33.02
C SER A 42 -106.11 6.81 -34.52
N ARG A 43 -105.09 7.30 -35.23
CA ARG A 43 -105.15 7.70 -36.66
C ARG A 43 -104.27 6.79 -37.50
N VAL A 44 -104.80 5.60 -37.79
CA VAL A 44 -104.10 4.50 -38.49
C VAL A 44 -103.49 4.95 -39.83
N ASP A 45 -104.22 5.75 -40.61
CA ASP A 45 -103.79 6.23 -41.93
C ASP A 45 -102.52 7.11 -41.88
N ALA A 46 -102.40 7.96 -40.84
CA ALA A 46 -101.24 8.85 -40.67
C ALA A 46 -100.01 8.05 -40.20
N VAL A 47 -100.23 7.06 -39.34
CA VAL A 47 -99.19 6.14 -38.88
C VAL A 47 -98.66 5.31 -40.05
N GLU A 48 -99.53 4.83 -40.94
CA GLU A 48 -99.16 3.98 -42.09
C GLU A 48 -98.20 4.68 -43.07
N MET A 49 -98.41 5.97 -43.35
CA MET A 49 -97.52 6.77 -44.21
C MET A 49 -96.09 6.84 -43.67
N VAL A 50 -95.93 7.06 -42.36
CA VAL A 50 -94.61 7.17 -41.72
C VAL A 50 -94.01 5.79 -41.43
N GLN A 51 -94.85 4.79 -41.19
CA GLN A 51 -94.45 3.41 -40.91
C GLN A 51 -93.75 2.78 -42.12
N SER A 52 -94.19 3.08 -43.35
CA SER A 52 -93.55 2.56 -44.58
C SER A 52 -92.08 2.98 -44.69
N GLU A 53 -91.80 4.27 -44.50
CA GLU A 53 -90.43 4.82 -44.55
C GLU A 53 -89.56 4.28 -43.39
N LEU A 54 -90.14 4.17 -42.19
CA LEU A 54 -89.45 3.58 -41.03
C LEU A 54 -89.11 2.11 -41.27
N ASN A 55 -90.03 1.33 -41.81
CA ASN A 55 -89.81 -0.09 -42.11
C ASN A 55 -88.69 -0.28 -43.14
N GLN A 56 -88.60 0.59 -44.15
CA GLN A 56 -87.50 0.57 -45.12
C GLN A 56 -86.15 0.86 -44.45
N LEU A 57 -86.10 1.85 -43.56
CA LEU A 57 -84.88 2.18 -42.81
C LEU A 57 -84.47 1.05 -41.85
N VAL A 58 -85.43 0.42 -41.17
CA VAL A 58 -85.18 -0.75 -40.31
C VAL A 58 -84.64 -1.93 -41.12
N ALA A 59 -85.21 -2.20 -42.30
CA ALA A 59 -84.73 -3.26 -43.18
C ALA A 59 -83.28 -3.00 -43.63
N GLY A 60 -82.97 -1.79 -44.09
CA GLY A 60 -81.60 -1.43 -44.49
C GLY A 60 -80.59 -1.52 -43.34
N GLN A 61 -80.98 -1.13 -42.12
CA GLN A 61 -80.13 -1.28 -40.93
C GLN A 61 -79.85 -2.75 -40.61
N LYS A 62 -80.87 -3.61 -40.70
CA LYS A 62 -80.75 -5.05 -40.45
C LYS A 62 -79.85 -5.74 -41.48
N ASP A 63 -79.95 -5.34 -42.75
CA ASP A 63 -79.09 -5.87 -43.82
C ASP A 63 -77.61 -5.51 -43.59
N LEU A 64 -77.33 -4.28 -43.15
CA LEU A 64 -75.96 -3.86 -42.81
C LEU A 64 -75.40 -4.58 -41.58
N GLU A 65 -76.24 -4.81 -40.56
CA GLU A 65 -75.85 -5.60 -39.38
C GLU A 65 -75.50 -7.05 -39.78
N GLN A 66 -76.33 -7.67 -40.62
CA GLN A 66 -76.08 -9.02 -41.12
C GLN A 66 -74.80 -9.08 -41.95
N ARG A 67 -74.54 -8.07 -42.80
CA ARG A 67 -73.32 -7.97 -43.60
C ARG A 67 -72.08 -7.84 -42.73
N TYR A 68 -72.13 -7.00 -41.69
CA TYR A 68 -71.03 -6.84 -40.73
C TYR A 68 -70.76 -8.13 -39.94
N GLN A 69 -71.80 -8.82 -39.47
CA GLN A 69 -71.66 -10.11 -38.80
C GLN A 69 -71.04 -11.17 -39.71
N THR A 70 -71.43 -11.22 -40.98
CA THR A 70 -70.87 -12.15 -41.97
C THR A 70 -69.38 -11.89 -42.19
N ILE A 71 -68.98 -10.62 -42.33
CA ILE A 71 -67.58 -10.23 -42.51
C ILE A 71 -66.75 -10.54 -41.25
N LEU A 72 -67.31 -10.35 -40.05
CA LEU A 72 -66.67 -10.75 -38.79
C LEU A 72 -66.47 -12.26 -38.68
N ALA A 73 -67.46 -13.06 -39.08
CA ALA A 73 -67.34 -14.52 -39.12
C ALA A 73 -66.23 -14.95 -40.10
N LYS A 74 -66.22 -14.37 -41.31
CA LYS A 74 -65.17 -14.57 -42.31
C LYS A 74 -63.78 -14.22 -41.77
N ARG A 75 -63.64 -13.14 -40.97
CA ARG A 75 -62.38 -12.78 -40.30
C ARG A 75 -61.91 -13.86 -39.32
N LEU A 76 -62.82 -14.37 -38.50
CA LEU A 76 -62.51 -15.40 -37.50
C LEU A 76 -62.03 -16.69 -38.18
N GLU A 77 -62.73 -17.15 -39.22
CA GLU A 77 -62.34 -18.33 -40.00
C GLU A 77 -61.00 -18.14 -40.70
N MET A 78 -60.78 -16.97 -41.33
CA MET A 78 -59.55 -16.69 -42.06
C MET A 78 -58.32 -16.58 -41.16
N ARG A 79 -58.49 -16.05 -39.94
CA ARG A 79 -57.42 -16.00 -38.93
C ARG A 79 -57.03 -17.39 -38.43
N GLN A 80 -57.96 -18.34 -38.40
CA GLN A 80 -57.70 -19.72 -38.00
C GLN A 80 -57.07 -20.55 -39.14
N ASN A 81 -57.47 -20.28 -40.39
CA ASN A 81 -57.16 -21.16 -41.52
C ASN A 81 -56.01 -20.69 -42.42
N THR A 82 -55.57 -19.43 -42.34
CA THR A 82 -54.59 -18.86 -43.29
C THR A 82 -53.51 -18.02 -42.59
N LYS A 83 -52.24 -18.23 -42.95
CA LYS A 83 -51.09 -17.41 -42.50
C LYS A 83 -50.69 -16.30 -43.47
N ASN A 84 -51.46 -16.12 -44.55
CA ASN A 84 -51.23 -15.08 -45.55
C ASN A 84 -51.60 -13.71 -44.97
N GLU A 85 -50.56 -12.94 -44.65
CA GLU A 85 -50.66 -11.63 -44.01
C GLU A 85 -51.44 -10.61 -44.86
N MET A 86 -51.32 -10.66 -46.20
CA MET A 86 -52.05 -9.74 -47.09
C MET A 86 -53.56 -9.98 -47.09
N LYS A 87 -54.01 -11.25 -47.04
CA LYS A 87 -55.44 -11.56 -46.99
C LYS A 87 -56.05 -11.25 -45.62
N LEU A 88 -55.25 -11.33 -44.56
CA LEU A 88 -55.68 -11.00 -43.21
C LEU A 88 -55.86 -9.48 -43.06
N THR A 89 -54.93 -8.68 -43.60
CA THR A 89 -55.05 -7.22 -43.60
C THR A 89 -56.19 -6.72 -44.50
N GLU A 90 -56.43 -7.37 -45.64
CA GLU A 90 -57.57 -7.05 -46.51
C GLU A 90 -58.92 -7.27 -45.82
N ILE A 91 -59.10 -8.39 -45.12
CA ILE A 91 -60.32 -8.65 -44.36
C ILE A 91 -60.44 -7.72 -43.14
N GLU A 92 -59.33 -7.40 -42.47
CA GLU A 92 -59.35 -6.39 -41.40
C GLU A 92 -59.83 -5.03 -41.92
N LYS A 93 -59.44 -4.66 -43.15
CA LYS A 93 -59.93 -3.46 -43.81
C LYS A 93 -61.42 -3.55 -44.15
N GLU A 94 -61.90 -4.66 -44.72
CA GLU A 94 -63.33 -4.91 -44.99
C GLU A 94 -64.19 -4.79 -43.70
N VAL A 95 -63.69 -5.30 -42.57
CA VAL A 95 -64.36 -5.21 -41.26
C VAL A 95 -64.47 -3.75 -40.80
N VAL A 96 -63.40 -2.98 -40.96
CA VAL A 96 -63.38 -1.56 -40.58
C VAL A 96 -64.34 -0.75 -41.46
N GLU A 97 -64.33 -0.98 -42.77
CA GLU A 97 -65.23 -0.31 -43.72
C GLU A 97 -66.70 -0.65 -43.45
N SER A 98 -67.05 -1.94 -43.33
CA SER A 98 -68.41 -2.35 -43.00
C SER A 98 -68.88 -1.85 -41.63
N GLY A 99 -67.96 -1.74 -40.65
CA GLY A 99 -68.26 -1.16 -39.35
C GLY A 99 -68.53 0.36 -39.42
N HIS A 100 -67.85 1.07 -40.33
CA HIS A 100 -68.10 2.49 -40.58
C HIS A 100 -69.46 2.71 -41.26
N ASP A 101 -69.80 1.91 -42.26
CA ASP A 101 -71.09 2.00 -42.97
C ASP A 101 -72.26 1.72 -42.02
N LEU A 102 -72.13 0.67 -41.20
CA LEU A 102 -73.12 0.34 -40.18
C LEU A 102 -73.31 1.51 -39.19
N LYS A 103 -72.20 2.07 -38.68
CA LYS A 103 -72.24 3.21 -37.76
C LYS A 103 -72.93 4.45 -38.38
N ASN A 104 -72.65 4.73 -39.65
CA ASN A 104 -73.29 5.83 -40.37
C ASN A 104 -74.78 5.59 -40.57
N SER A 105 -75.17 4.37 -40.97
CA SER A 105 -76.58 3.97 -41.07
C SER A 105 -77.31 4.09 -39.74
N THR A 106 -76.73 3.61 -38.63
CA THR A 106 -77.31 3.76 -37.30
C THR A 106 -77.52 5.23 -36.92
N HIS A 107 -76.59 6.11 -37.30
CA HIS A 107 -76.73 7.54 -37.06
C HIS A 107 -77.87 8.15 -37.88
N VAL A 108 -77.98 7.81 -39.17
CA VAL A 108 -79.08 8.28 -40.05
C VAL A 108 -80.42 7.76 -39.54
N PHE A 109 -80.52 6.47 -39.22
CA PHE A 109 -81.71 5.85 -38.65
C PHE A 109 -82.17 6.54 -37.36
N GLY A 110 -81.25 6.76 -36.41
CA GLY A 110 -81.55 7.45 -35.17
C GLY A 110 -81.96 8.91 -35.35
N ARG A 111 -81.46 9.58 -36.39
CA ARG A 111 -81.91 10.94 -36.74
C ARG A 111 -83.32 10.94 -37.33
N SER A 112 -83.61 10.05 -38.28
CA SER A 112 -84.93 9.93 -38.91
C SER A 112 -86.01 9.59 -37.88
N LEU A 113 -85.71 8.71 -36.92
CA LEU A 113 -86.62 8.42 -35.80
C LEU A 113 -86.96 9.66 -34.96
N ARG A 114 -85.98 10.52 -34.68
CA ARG A 114 -86.22 11.77 -33.91
C ARG A 114 -86.96 12.84 -34.73
N GLN A 115 -86.77 12.84 -36.04
CA GLN A 115 -87.43 13.77 -36.95
C GLN A 115 -88.84 13.32 -37.34
N ASN A 116 -89.29 12.15 -36.89
CA ASN A 116 -90.63 11.66 -37.15
C ASN A 116 -91.68 12.64 -36.57
N PRO A 117 -92.56 13.21 -37.42
CA PRO A 117 -93.55 14.21 -37.02
C PRO A 117 -94.61 13.66 -36.04
N LEU A 118 -94.76 12.33 -35.96
CA LEU A 118 -95.70 11.63 -35.08
C LEU A 118 -95.08 11.22 -33.74
N THR A 119 -93.87 11.68 -33.41
CA THR A 119 -93.31 11.46 -32.06
C THR A 119 -94.04 12.34 -31.04
N GLY A 120 -94.25 11.80 -29.83
CA GLY A 120 -94.93 12.53 -28.75
C GLY A 120 -94.31 13.90 -28.46
N ASP A 121 -92.98 14.02 -28.52
CA ASP A 121 -92.28 15.29 -28.33
C ASP A 121 -92.59 16.30 -29.45
N ASN A 122 -92.60 15.87 -30.72
CA ASN A 122 -92.90 16.75 -31.85
C ASN A 122 -94.37 17.17 -31.84
N ILE A 123 -95.30 16.27 -31.52
CA ILE A 123 -96.73 16.60 -31.38
C ILE A 123 -96.94 17.60 -30.23
N SER A 124 -96.32 17.34 -29.08
CA SER A 124 -96.39 18.24 -27.92
C SER A 124 -95.86 19.63 -28.26
N LYS A 125 -94.75 19.70 -29.00
CA LYS A 125 -94.20 20.96 -29.48
C LYS A 125 -95.13 21.68 -30.45
N ILE A 126 -95.68 20.99 -31.45
CA ILE A 126 -96.62 21.58 -32.42
C ILE A 126 -97.83 22.15 -31.69
N GLN A 127 -98.37 21.42 -30.71
CA GLN A 127 -99.51 21.90 -29.92
C GLN A 127 -99.15 23.12 -29.08
N ALA A 128 -97.95 23.16 -28.49
CA ALA A 128 -97.45 24.31 -27.75
C ALA A 128 -97.25 25.54 -28.65
N ASP A 129 -96.63 25.37 -29.83
CA ASP A 129 -96.40 26.43 -30.81
C ASP A 129 -97.74 26.97 -31.36
N ARG A 130 -98.71 26.09 -31.64
CA ARG A 130 -100.08 26.45 -32.04
C ARG A 130 -100.79 27.27 -30.98
N THR A 131 -100.74 26.81 -29.72
CA THR A 131 -101.40 27.51 -28.60
C THR A 131 -100.75 28.88 -28.37
N PHE A 132 -99.42 28.96 -28.44
CA PHE A 132 -98.72 30.24 -28.39
C PHE A 132 -99.16 31.20 -29.52
N CYS A 133 -99.29 30.71 -30.75
CA CYS A 133 -99.80 31.52 -31.86
C CYS A 133 -101.24 31.97 -31.64
N GLU A 134 -102.12 31.08 -31.15
CA GLU A 134 -103.51 31.41 -30.83
C GLU A 134 -103.59 32.51 -29.76
N ASP A 135 -102.84 32.36 -28.66
CA ASP A 135 -102.80 33.32 -27.55
C ASP A 135 -102.30 34.69 -28.03
N VAL A 136 -101.17 34.74 -28.75
CA VAL A 136 -100.59 35.99 -29.25
C VAL A 136 -101.52 36.68 -30.24
N MET A 137 -102.13 35.93 -31.16
CA MET A 137 -103.05 36.49 -32.15
C MET A 137 -104.36 36.94 -31.51
N GLY A 138 -104.86 36.21 -30.49
CA GLY A 138 -106.06 36.57 -29.72
C GLY A 138 -105.85 37.81 -28.85
N ASP A 139 -104.70 37.93 -28.20
CA ASP A 139 -104.31 39.13 -27.46
C ASP A 139 -104.19 40.34 -28.41
N THR A 140 -103.60 40.14 -29.59
CA THR A 140 -103.46 41.19 -30.61
C THR A 140 -104.80 41.62 -31.18
N LEU A 141 -105.69 40.67 -31.45
CA LEU A 141 -107.06 40.93 -31.89
C LEU A 141 -107.81 41.78 -30.86
N SER A 142 -107.73 41.39 -29.59
CA SER A 142 -108.36 42.11 -28.48
C SER A 142 -107.82 43.53 -28.34
N GLU A 143 -106.49 43.71 -28.44
CA GLU A 143 -105.84 45.03 -28.40
C GLU A 143 -106.24 45.91 -29.59
N LEU A 144 -106.32 45.34 -30.81
CA LEU A 144 -106.73 46.07 -32.01
C LEU A 144 -108.17 46.59 -31.91
N ILE A 145 -109.09 45.77 -31.39
CA ILE A 145 -110.49 46.14 -31.23
C ILE A 145 -110.66 47.24 -30.17
N GLN A 146 -109.94 47.12 -29.05
CA GLN A 146 -110.11 48.03 -27.91
C GLN A 146 -109.35 49.36 -28.08
N ASN A 147 -108.12 49.27 -28.60
CA ASN A 147 -107.16 50.35 -28.55
C ASN A 147 -106.61 50.73 -29.92
N CYS A 148 -106.98 50.06 -31.02
CA CYS A 148 -106.39 50.28 -32.35
C CYS A 148 -104.84 50.17 -32.35
N SER A 149 -104.26 49.32 -31.49
CA SER A 149 -102.81 49.09 -31.40
C SER A 149 -102.48 47.59 -31.40
N PHE A 150 -101.19 47.26 -31.60
CA PHE A 150 -100.69 45.89 -31.70
C PHE A 150 -99.38 45.69 -30.91
N GLN A 151 -99.24 46.41 -29.80
CA GLN A 151 -98.05 46.42 -28.98
C GLN A 151 -97.76 45.04 -28.37
N CYS A 152 -98.78 44.26 -28.01
CA CYS A 152 -98.61 42.90 -27.48
C CYS A 152 -97.91 41.96 -28.47
N LEU A 153 -98.14 42.12 -29.78
CA LEU A 153 -97.47 41.37 -30.83
C LEU A 153 -95.98 41.74 -30.89
N ILE A 154 -95.67 43.03 -30.84
CA ILE A 154 -94.28 43.54 -30.83
C ILE A 154 -93.53 42.95 -29.64
N GLU A 155 -94.09 43.09 -28.43
CA GLU A 155 -93.47 42.58 -27.21
C GLU A 155 -93.28 41.06 -27.23
N SER A 156 -94.25 40.31 -27.76
CA SER A 156 -94.17 38.85 -27.90
C SER A 156 -93.07 38.44 -28.88
N VAL A 157 -92.96 39.12 -30.02
CA VAL A 157 -91.89 38.88 -31.00
C VAL A 157 -90.51 39.25 -30.43
N GLU A 158 -90.38 40.36 -29.73
CA GLU A 158 -89.12 40.77 -29.08
C GLU A 158 -88.69 39.77 -28.00
N ARG A 159 -89.64 39.31 -27.19
CA ARG A 159 -89.42 38.28 -26.18
C ARG A 159 -88.94 36.96 -26.78
N GLU A 160 -89.55 36.49 -27.87
CA GLU A 160 -89.09 35.27 -28.55
C GLU A 160 -87.73 35.44 -29.25
N LYS A 161 -87.48 36.61 -29.87
CA LYS A 161 -86.15 36.95 -30.41
C LYS A 161 -85.08 36.89 -29.31
N PHE A 162 -85.36 37.45 -28.13
CA PHE A 162 -84.46 37.42 -26.99
C PHE A 162 -84.22 35.99 -26.48
N LYS A 163 -85.28 35.18 -26.31
CA LYS A 163 -85.16 33.77 -25.91
C LYS A 163 -84.30 32.98 -26.91
N LYS A 164 -84.53 33.17 -28.22
CA LYS A 164 -83.75 32.52 -29.28
C LYS A 164 -82.27 32.92 -29.24
N ALA A 165 -81.97 34.21 -29.05
CA ALA A 165 -80.59 34.68 -28.93
C ALA A 165 -79.87 34.06 -27.71
N LYS A 166 -80.55 34.02 -26.55
CA LYS A 166 -80.01 33.39 -25.33
C LYS A 166 -79.77 31.89 -25.50
N LEU A 167 -80.65 31.18 -26.20
CA LEU A 167 -80.47 29.77 -26.51
C LEU A 167 -79.24 29.57 -27.42
N GLN A 168 -79.09 30.38 -28.47
CA GLN A 168 -77.92 30.32 -29.36
C GLN A 168 -76.61 30.60 -28.61
N GLU A 169 -76.60 31.59 -27.72
CA GLU A 169 -75.44 31.88 -26.87
C GLU A 169 -75.09 30.70 -25.96
N THR A 170 -76.11 30.06 -25.37
CA THR A 170 -75.92 28.87 -24.52
C THR A 170 -75.35 27.70 -25.32
N ILE A 171 -75.86 27.44 -26.52
CA ILE A 171 -75.34 26.41 -27.43
C ILE A 171 -73.88 26.70 -27.78
N GLN A 172 -73.54 27.94 -28.14
CA GLN A 172 -72.17 28.31 -28.50
C GLN A 172 -71.19 28.14 -27.32
N LYS A 173 -71.62 28.51 -26.11
CA LYS A 173 -70.85 28.31 -24.87
C LYS A 173 -70.63 26.83 -24.59
N GLU A 174 -71.66 26.01 -24.76
CA GLU A 174 -71.58 24.55 -24.59
C GLU A 174 -70.60 23.92 -25.58
N GLU A 175 -70.70 24.27 -26.87
CA GLU A 175 -69.81 23.74 -27.91
C GLU A 175 -68.35 24.12 -27.66
N ASN A 176 -68.10 25.38 -27.26
CA ASN A 176 -66.77 25.86 -26.92
C ASN A 176 -66.23 25.14 -25.66
N GLY A 177 -67.10 24.91 -24.67
CA GLY A 177 -66.80 24.07 -23.51
C GLY A 177 -66.40 22.65 -23.91
N ARG A 178 -67.16 21.99 -24.77
CA ARG A 178 -66.84 20.64 -25.30
C ARG A 178 -65.52 20.61 -26.07
N LYS A 179 -65.23 21.63 -26.88
CA LYS A 179 -63.94 21.75 -27.59
C LYS A 179 -62.80 21.88 -26.58
N ARG A 180 -62.95 22.72 -25.57
CA ARG A 180 -61.93 22.93 -24.53
C ARG A 180 -61.68 21.68 -23.70
N VAL A 181 -62.74 20.95 -23.31
CA VAL A 181 -62.61 19.68 -22.59
C VAL A 181 -61.83 18.67 -23.42
N ARG A 182 -62.15 18.51 -24.71
CA ARG A 182 -61.41 17.60 -25.61
C ARG A 182 -59.94 17.98 -25.75
N GLU A 183 -59.64 19.27 -25.86
CA GLU A 183 -58.26 19.77 -25.92
C GLU A 183 -57.48 19.48 -24.63
N LEU A 184 -58.09 19.73 -23.48
CA LEU A 184 -57.48 19.46 -22.17
C LEU A 184 -57.28 17.97 -21.93
N GLN A 185 -58.23 17.13 -22.34
CA GLN A 185 -58.09 15.67 -22.29
C GLN A 185 -56.90 15.19 -23.12
N ARG A 186 -56.72 15.74 -24.33
CA ARG A 186 -55.57 15.42 -25.18
C ARG A 186 -54.25 15.83 -24.52
N LYS A 187 -54.16 17.08 -24.05
CA LYS A 187 -52.97 17.59 -23.33
C LYS A 187 -52.63 16.74 -22.11
N LEU A 188 -53.64 16.31 -21.35
CA LEU A 188 -53.46 15.45 -20.18
C LEU A 188 -52.93 14.07 -20.58
N GLN A 189 -53.41 13.51 -21.68
CA GLN A 189 -52.90 12.24 -22.22
C GLN A 189 -51.46 12.36 -22.71
N ASP A 190 -51.13 13.46 -23.40
CA ASP A 190 -49.77 13.73 -23.89
C ASP A 190 -48.78 13.87 -22.73
N ILE A 191 -49.13 14.65 -21.69
CA ILE A 191 -48.32 14.79 -20.48
C ILE A 191 -48.15 13.45 -19.77
N LYS A 192 -49.20 12.63 -19.65
CA LYS A 192 -49.08 11.29 -19.05
C LYS A 192 -48.09 10.41 -19.82
N LYS A 193 -48.14 10.44 -21.15
CA LYS A 193 -47.23 9.66 -21.99
C LYS A 193 -45.78 10.14 -21.85
N GLU A 194 -45.56 11.45 -21.86
CA GLU A 194 -44.24 12.06 -21.64
C GLU A 194 -43.68 11.66 -20.27
N LYS A 195 -44.50 11.74 -19.20
CA LYS A 195 -44.06 11.40 -17.84
C LYS A 195 -43.78 9.91 -17.67
N GLU A 196 -44.53 9.04 -18.35
CA GLU A 196 -44.22 7.60 -18.34
C GLU A 196 -42.87 7.32 -19.02
N GLN A 197 -42.58 7.98 -20.15
CA GLN A 197 -41.29 7.89 -20.82
C GLN A 197 -40.16 8.39 -19.91
N ASP A 198 -40.31 9.57 -19.30
CA ASP A 198 -39.34 10.12 -18.35
C ASP A 198 -39.07 9.15 -17.18
N LEU A 199 -40.12 8.50 -16.66
CA LEU A 199 -40.00 7.51 -15.60
C LEU A 199 -39.25 6.26 -16.07
N GLN A 200 -39.51 5.79 -17.28
CA GLN A 200 -38.80 4.66 -17.88
C GLN A 200 -37.32 4.97 -18.09
N ASP A 201 -36.99 6.15 -18.61
CA ASP A 201 -35.61 6.59 -18.83
C ASP A 201 -34.85 6.73 -17.51
N ARG A 202 -35.48 7.33 -16.49
CA ARG A 202 -34.92 7.43 -15.13
C ARG A 202 -34.73 6.06 -14.48
N LYS A 203 -35.67 5.14 -14.64
CA LYS A 203 -35.52 3.74 -14.16
C LYS A 203 -34.32 3.06 -14.84
N GLY A 204 -34.14 3.27 -16.15
CA GLY A 204 -32.99 2.76 -16.90
C GLY A 204 -31.67 3.33 -16.38
N MET A 205 -31.60 4.63 -16.14
CA MET A 205 -30.42 5.29 -15.55
C MET A 205 -30.10 4.78 -14.15
N ILE A 206 -31.12 4.58 -13.30
CA ILE A 206 -30.95 4.00 -11.96
C ILE A 206 -30.39 2.58 -12.05
N ALA A 207 -30.88 1.75 -12.98
CA ALA A 207 -30.36 0.39 -13.18
C ALA A 207 -28.87 0.44 -13.61
N HIS A 208 -28.54 1.27 -14.58
CA HIS A 208 -27.16 1.43 -15.06
C HIS A 208 -26.19 1.88 -13.95
N ILE A 209 -26.58 2.88 -13.16
CA ILE A 209 -25.75 3.36 -12.03
C ILE A 209 -25.62 2.30 -10.94
N LYS A 210 -26.66 1.50 -10.68
CA LYS A 210 -26.58 0.37 -9.74
C LYS A 210 -25.57 -0.68 -10.19
N ASP A 211 -25.57 -1.02 -11.48
CA ASP A 211 -24.62 -1.99 -12.05
C ASP A 211 -23.19 -1.48 -11.94
N GLN A 212 -22.93 -0.21 -12.31
CA GLN A 212 -21.62 0.43 -12.15
C GLN A 212 -21.15 0.45 -10.69
N LEU A 213 -22.06 0.73 -9.75
CA LEU A 213 -21.73 0.72 -8.32
C LEU A 213 -21.37 -0.68 -7.85
N GLN A 214 -22.09 -1.71 -8.31
CA GLN A 214 -21.80 -3.10 -7.95
C GLN A 214 -20.48 -3.57 -8.53
N GLU A 215 -20.17 -3.22 -9.79
CA GLU A 215 -18.89 -3.49 -10.43
C GLU A 215 -17.74 -2.81 -9.67
N ALA A 216 -17.87 -1.51 -9.37
CA ALA A 216 -16.86 -0.77 -8.62
C ALA A 216 -16.63 -1.38 -7.22
N LYS A 217 -17.69 -1.77 -6.51
CA LYS A 217 -17.57 -2.45 -5.21
C LYS A 217 -16.84 -3.79 -5.33
N ALA A 218 -17.17 -4.59 -6.34
CA ALA A 218 -16.50 -5.88 -6.57
C ALA A 218 -15.02 -5.67 -6.89
N ARG A 219 -14.70 -4.74 -7.80
CA ARG A 219 -13.34 -4.39 -8.20
C ARG A 219 -12.51 -3.93 -7.01
N THR A 220 -12.98 -2.92 -6.26
CA THR A 220 -12.27 -2.39 -5.09
C THR A 220 -12.09 -3.45 -4.00
N ASN A 221 -13.04 -4.37 -3.81
CA ASN A 221 -12.88 -5.47 -2.85
C ASN A 221 -11.77 -6.44 -3.29
N MET A 222 -11.73 -6.81 -4.57
CA MET A 222 -10.69 -7.69 -5.10
C MET A 222 -9.31 -7.01 -5.08
N GLU A 223 -9.22 -5.76 -5.52
CA GLU A 223 -7.99 -4.95 -5.47
C GLU A 223 -7.50 -4.81 -4.03
N GLY A 224 -8.38 -4.51 -3.08
CA GLY A 224 -8.04 -4.41 -1.66
C GLY A 224 -7.48 -5.72 -1.10
N LYS A 225 -8.09 -6.87 -1.44
CA LYS A 225 -7.58 -8.19 -1.06
C LYS A 225 -6.22 -8.47 -1.68
N TYR A 226 -6.04 -8.14 -2.96
CA TYR A 226 -4.78 -8.34 -3.67
C TYR A 226 -3.65 -7.50 -3.07
N ILE A 227 -3.88 -6.19 -2.88
CA ILE A 227 -2.90 -5.27 -2.30
C ILE A 227 -2.52 -5.73 -0.89
N LYS A 228 -3.51 -6.07 -0.06
CA LYS A 228 -3.25 -6.60 1.29
C LYS A 228 -2.39 -7.86 1.24
N LYS A 229 -2.72 -8.82 0.36
CA LYS A 229 -1.94 -10.07 0.26
C LYS A 229 -0.53 -9.83 -0.26
N SER A 230 -0.37 -8.94 -1.23
CA SER A 230 0.93 -8.54 -1.77
C SER A 230 1.80 -7.87 -0.69
N ALA A 231 1.23 -6.95 0.09
CA ALA A 231 1.91 -6.31 1.21
C ALA A 231 2.31 -7.32 2.30
N GLU A 232 1.40 -8.22 2.69
CA GLU A 232 1.70 -9.30 3.65
C GLU A 232 2.87 -10.17 3.19
N VAL A 233 2.89 -10.57 1.92
CA VAL A 233 3.98 -11.38 1.35
C VAL A 233 5.29 -10.60 1.34
N SER A 234 5.27 -9.33 0.95
CA SER A 234 6.45 -8.46 0.94
C SER A 234 7.05 -8.27 2.34
N ILE A 235 6.18 -8.04 3.34
CA ILE A 235 6.57 -7.95 4.76
C ILE A 235 7.16 -9.29 5.21
N ALA A 236 6.48 -10.42 4.97
CA ALA A 236 6.94 -11.73 5.38
C ALA A 236 8.28 -12.11 4.73
N GLN A 237 8.47 -11.80 3.46
CA GLN A 237 9.72 -12.03 2.74
C GLN A 237 10.85 -11.17 3.32
N THR A 238 10.58 -9.88 3.58
CA THR A 238 11.56 -8.97 4.18
C THR A 238 11.93 -9.42 5.59
N GLN A 239 10.94 -9.77 6.41
CA GLN A 239 11.16 -10.30 7.76
C GLN A 239 12.04 -11.55 7.72
N LYS A 240 11.75 -12.51 6.83
CA LYS A 240 12.54 -13.74 6.70
C LYS A 240 13.99 -13.44 6.28
N ARG A 241 14.21 -12.50 5.35
CA ARG A 241 15.56 -12.07 4.95
C ARG A 241 16.31 -11.43 6.11
N CYS A 242 15.66 -10.56 6.88
CA CYS A 242 16.24 -9.95 8.08
C CYS A 242 16.61 -11.02 9.12
N THR A 243 15.71 -11.95 9.44
CA THR A 243 15.97 -13.03 10.39
C THR A 243 17.14 -13.94 9.96
N ILE A 244 17.27 -14.24 8.66
CA ILE A 244 18.43 -15.01 8.16
C ILE A 244 19.72 -14.22 8.33
N SER A 245 19.73 -12.94 7.95
CA SER A 245 20.91 -12.08 8.10
C SER A 245 21.30 -11.87 9.55
N GLU A 246 20.33 -11.70 10.44
CA GLU A 246 20.54 -11.58 11.88
C GLU A 246 21.14 -12.86 12.46
N LYS A 247 20.61 -14.02 12.07
CA LYS A 247 21.16 -15.31 12.47
C LYS A 247 22.59 -15.51 11.97
N GLN A 248 22.89 -15.15 10.72
CA GLN A 248 24.26 -15.22 10.18
C GLN A 248 25.23 -14.35 10.99
N ALA A 249 24.84 -13.10 11.31
CA ALA A 249 25.65 -12.23 12.14
C ALA A 249 25.81 -12.77 13.57
N GLN A 250 24.77 -13.38 14.14
CA GLN A 250 24.85 -14.06 15.45
C GLN A 250 25.82 -15.25 15.42
N ASP A 251 25.73 -16.11 14.41
CA ASP A 251 26.62 -17.26 14.23
C ASP A 251 28.08 -16.79 14.07
N GLU A 252 28.32 -15.68 13.34
CA GLU A 252 29.64 -15.05 13.22
C GLU A 252 30.16 -14.48 14.54
N ILE A 253 29.30 -13.79 15.31
CA ILE A 253 29.65 -13.27 16.64
C ILE A 253 30.03 -14.41 17.58
N GLU A 254 29.25 -15.50 17.59
CA GLU A 254 29.53 -16.66 18.44
C GLU A 254 30.84 -17.34 18.05
N LYS A 255 31.11 -17.49 16.74
CA LYS A 255 32.38 -18.01 16.25
C LYS A 255 33.57 -17.12 16.66
N LEU A 256 33.45 -15.80 16.51
CA LEU A 256 34.49 -14.86 16.90
C LEU A 256 34.73 -14.89 18.42
N ARG A 257 33.68 -15.01 19.23
CA ARG A 257 33.81 -15.17 20.69
C ARG A 257 34.59 -16.43 21.04
N GLN A 258 34.26 -17.57 20.43
CA GLN A 258 35.03 -18.80 20.65
C GLN A 258 36.50 -18.64 20.27
N GLN A 259 36.80 -17.96 19.15
CA GLN A 259 38.18 -17.69 18.74
C GLN A 259 38.92 -16.79 19.72
N VAL A 260 38.26 -15.76 20.26
CA VAL A 260 38.83 -14.89 21.29
C VAL A 260 39.13 -15.69 22.56
N ASP A 261 38.18 -16.51 23.03
CA ASP A 261 38.37 -17.34 24.21
C ASP A 261 39.54 -18.34 24.04
N ASP A 262 39.67 -18.95 22.86
CA ASP A 262 40.76 -19.87 22.52
C ASP A 262 42.13 -19.16 22.48
N GLU A 263 42.19 -17.95 21.88
CA GLU A 263 43.40 -17.12 21.84
C GLU A 263 43.78 -16.60 23.23
N GLU A 264 42.82 -16.15 24.05
CA GLU A 264 43.05 -15.72 25.43
C GLU A 264 43.61 -16.86 26.29
N ARG A 265 43.08 -18.07 26.10
CA ARG A 265 43.59 -19.28 26.75
C ARG A 265 45.02 -19.59 26.31
N SER A 266 45.26 -19.66 25.00
CA SER A 266 46.61 -19.91 24.44
C SER A 266 47.62 -18.86 24.92
N HIS A 267 47.24 -17.59 24.89
CA HIS A 267 48.05 -16.49 25.38
C HIS A 267 48.39 -16.65 26.86
N SER A 268 47.39 -16.98 27.70
CA SER A 268 47.60 -17.20 29.14
C SER A 268 48.55 -18.37 29.41
N GLU A 269 48.42 -19.47 28.67
CA GLU A 269 49.31 -20.64 28.78
C GLU A 269 50.75 -20.30 28.35
N ILE A 270 50.93 -19.58 27.23
CA ILE A 270 52.23 -19.11 26.74
C ILE A 270 52.86 -18.13 27.73
N GLU A 271 52.09 -17.16 28.23
CA GLU A 271 52.56 -16.16 29.19
C GLU A 271 53.01 -16.85 30.49
N SER A 272 52.22 -17.80 31.01
CA SER A 272 52.59 -18.59 32.18
C SER A 272 53.89 -19.37 31.94
N TYR A 273 54.04 -20.04 30.80
CA TYR A 273 55.26 -20.75 30.44
C TYR A 273 56.47 -19.81 30.40
N LEU A 274 56.36 -18.68 29.70
CA LEU A 274 57.43 -17.69 29.59
C LEU A 274 57.81 -17.10 30.95
N ARG A 275 56.84 -16.78 31.79
CA ARG A 275 57.08 -16.28 33.16
C ARG A 275 57.83 -17.33 34.00
N THR A 276 57.37 -18.58 34.01
CA THR A 276 58.06 -19.65 34.76
C THR A 276 59.49 -19.88 34.27
N HIS A 277 59.71 -19.90 32.96
CA HIS A 277 61.06 -20.08 32.40
C HIS A 277 61.96 -18.85 32.65
N HIS A 278 61.40 -17.64 32.61
CA HIS A 278 62.12 -16.43 32.97
C HIS A 278 62.58 -16.48 34.44
N ASP A 279 61.68 -16.84 35.37
CA ASP A 279 62.01 -17.00 36.79
C ASP A 279 63.09 -18.08 37.01
N GLU A 280 63.05 -19.18 36.26
CA GLU A 280 64.09 -20.21 36.31
C GLU A 280 65.45 -19.72 35.80
N LEU A 281 65.46 -18.95 34.71
CA LEU A 281 66.69 -18.34 34.18
C LEU A 281 67.25 -17.31 35.16
N GLU A 282 66.40 -16.47 35.75
CA GLU A 282 66.82 -15.46 36.73
C GLU A 282 67.41 -16.14 37.98
N LYS A 283 66.83 -17.26 38.44
CA LYS A 283 67.41 -18.08 39.52
C LYS A 283 68.78 -18.66 39.14
N LYS A 284 68.93 -19.18 37.92
CA LYS A 284 70.21 -19.69 37.42
C LYS A 284 71.25 -18.58 37.30
N GLU A 285 70.85 -17.40 36.81
CA GLU A 285 71.70 -16.22 36.73
C GLU A 285 72.21 -15.82 38.11
N LYS A 286 71.31 -15.65 39.09
CA LYS A 286 71.66 -15.35 40.50
C LYS A 286 72.62 -16.40 41.07
N PHE A 287 72.33 -17.69 40.86
CA PHE A 287 73.22 -18.77 41.29
C PHE A 287 74.62 -18.67 40.69
N TRP A 288 74.72 -18.42 39.38
CA TRP A 288 76.02 -18.28 38.70
C TRP A 288 76.75 -17.00 39.12
N GLN A 289 76.04 -15.89 39.34
CA GLN A 289 76.62 -14.66 39.88
C GLN A 289 77.22 -14.90 41.27
N GLU A 290 76.46 -15.49 42.20
CA GLU A 290 76.95 -15.82 43.55
C GLU A 290 78.12 -16.80 43.53
N LYS A 291 78.07 -17.82 42.65
CA LYS A 291 79.16 -18.78 42.51
C LYS A 291 80.43 -18.11 41.97
N MET A 292 80.29 -17.28 40.92
CA MET A 292 81.41 -16.53 40.36
C MET A 292 82.02 -15.58 41.38
N GLU A 293 81.20 -14.87 42.17
CA GLU A 293 81.69 -14.03 43.27
C GLU A 293 82.50 -14.84 44.28
N LYS A 294 81.96 -15.98 44.76
CA LYS A 294 82.68 -16.88 45.68
C LYS A 294 83.97 -17.44 45.11
N ASP A 295 83.96 -17.89 43.85
CA ASP A 295 85.13 -18.46 43.18
C ASP A 295 86.20 -17.38 42.95
N VAL A 296 85.79 -16.16 42.58
CA VAL A 296 86.69 -14.99 42.46
C VAL A 296 87.28 -14.64 43.81
N ASP A 297 86.49 -14.58 44.88
CA ASP A 297 86.97 -14.32 46.24
C ASP A 297 87.95 -15.40 46.71
N ALA A 298 87.66 -16.67 46.46
CA ALA A 298 88.54 -17.79 46.79
C ALA A 298 89.87 -17.70 46.03
N LYS A 299 89.84 -17.42 44.72
CA LYS A 299 91.06 -17.25 43.92
C LYS A 299 91.83 -16.00 44.30
N GLN A 300 91.15 -14.91 44.64
CA GLN A 300 91.77 -13.70 45.15
C GLN A 300 92.46 -13.97 46.51
N HIS A 301 91.84 -14.79 47.36
CA HIS A 301 92.44 -15.23 48.62
C HIS A 301 93.67 -16.11 48.40
N GLU A 302 93.59 -17.16 47.57
CA GLU A 302 94.75 -17.99 47.19
C GLU A 302 95.90 -17.13 46.64
N LEU A 303 95.59 -16.21 45.74
CA LEU A 303 96.56 -15.31 45.13
C LEU A 303 97.21 -14.40 46.18
N THR A 304 96.44 -13.93 47.16
CA THR A 304 96.97 -13.16 48.30
C THR A 304 97.89 -14.00 49.19
N VAL A 305 97.53 -15.26 49.47
CA VAL A 305 98.36 -16.20 50.23
C VAL A 305 99.68 -16.51 49.51
N ILE A 306 99.62 -16.82 48.20
CA ILE A 306 100.83 -17.09 47.40
C ILE A 306 101.71 -15.85 47.30
N LYS A 307 101.12 -14.65 47.10
CA LYS A 307 101.88 -13.40 47.13
C LYS A 307 102.59 -13.21 48.47
N ALA A 308 101.91 -13.48 49.59
CA ALA A 308 102.52 -13.41 50.91
C ALA A 308 103.63 -14.46 51.12
N ALA A 309 103.45 -15.69 50.64
CA ALA A 309 104.46 -16.75 50.72
C ALA A 309 105.69 -16.41 49.85
N ASN A 310 105.49 -15.99 48.61
CA ASN A 310 106.56 -15.57 47.71
C ASN A 310 107.33 -14.37 48.28
N GLN A 311 106.63 -13.42 48.91
CA GLN A 311 107.27 -12.31 49.61
C GLN A 311 108.14 -12.80 50.78
N LYS A 312 107.67 -13.80 51.56
CA LYS A 312 108.46 -14.43 52.63
C LYS A 312 109.70 -15.14 52.08
N ASP A 313 109.54 -15.95 51.03
CA ASP A 313 110.65 -16.64 50.40
C ASP A 313 111.66 -15.66 49.82
N PHE A 314 111.21 -14.56 49.21
CA PHE A 314 112.06 -13.47 48.74
C PHE A 314 112.87 -12.84 49.88
N THR A 315 112.25 -12.58 51.04
CA THR A 315 112.98 -12.08 52.22
C THR A 315 114.02 -13.06 52.73
N ARG A 316 113.68 -14.35 52.81
CA ARG A 316 114.62 -15.42 53.21
C ARG A 316 115.79 -15.54 52.23
N LEU A 317 115.53 -15.42 50.93
CA LEU A 317 116.54 -15.49 49.89
C LEU A 317 117.48 -14.27 49.94
N GLN A 318 116.95 -13.08 50.24
CA GLN A 318 117.78 -11.91 50.53
C GLN A 318 118.68 -12.12 51.75
N GLU A 319 118.17 -12.71 52.83
CA GLU A 319 118.95 -13.03 54.03
C GLU A 319 120.06 -14.05 53.75
N LEU A 320 119.74 -15.16 53.08
CA LEU A 320 120.74 -16.16 52.67
C LEU A 320 121.79 -15.57 51.73
N THR A 321 121.41 -14.69 50.81
CA THR A 321 122.36 -14.03 49.90
C THR A 321 123.35 -13.14 50.67
N LYS A 322 122.89 -12.44 51.73
CA LYS A 322 123.80 -11.71 52.63
C LYS A 322 124.75 -12.67 53.35
N LEU A 323 124.21 -13.76 53.90
CA LEU A 323 125.00 -14.77 54.62
C LEU A 323 126.05 -15.45 53.72
N TYR A 324 125.70 -15.76 52.47
CA TYR A 324 126.66 -16.31 51.49
C TYR A 324 127.79 -15.33 51.18
N LYS A 325 127.49 -14.04 51.02
CA LYS A 325 128.51 -13.00 50.84
C LYS A 325 129.45 -12.92 52.04
N GLU A 326 128.91 -13.01 53.25
CA GLU A 326 129.71 -13.03 54.48
C GLU A 326 130.62 -14.28 54.56
N TYR A 327 130.12 -15.47 54.24
CA TYR A 327 130.93 -16.69 54.23
C TYR A 327 131.98 -16.72 53.12
N GLU A 328 131.66 -16.23 51.92
CA GLU A 328 132.61 -16.17 50.81
C GLU A 328 133.81 -15.26 51.16
N GLN A 329 133.55 -14.16 51.87
CA GLN A 329 134.58 -13.26 52.39
C GLN A 329 135.55 -13.99 53.34
N VAL A 330 135.04 -14.82 54.25
CA VAL A 330 135.85 -15.65 55.17
C VAL A 330 136.68 -16.71 54.44
N VAL A 331 136.13 -17.36 53.41
CA VAL A 331 136.84 -18.39 52.63
C VAL A 331 137.98 -17.80 51.81
N VAL A 332 137.78 -16.61 51.23
CA VAL A 332 138.82 -15.90 50.49
C VAL A 332 139.97 -15.50 51.43
N GLU A 333 139.68 -15.08 52.65
CA GLU A 333 140.68 -14.76 53.67
C GLU A 333 141.54 -15.99 54.06
N ASP A 334 140.93 -17.15 54.36
CA ASP A 334 141.68 -18.40 54.68
C ASP A 334 142.54 -18.89 53.49
N ARG A 335 142.06 -18.70 52.25
CA ARG A 335 142.78 -19.12 51.04
C ARG A 335 144.04 -18.27 50.79
N ILE A 336 144.00 -16.97 51.09
CA ILE A 336 145.18 -16.08 50.99
C ILE A 336 146.22 -16.44 52.05
N GLU A 337 145.80 -16.82 53.25
CA GLU A 337 146.68 -17.20 54.35
C GLU A 337 147.41 -18.53 54.11
N LYS A 338 146.74 -19.55 53.56
CA LYS A 338 147.37 -20.82 53.16
C LYS A 338 148.38 -20.65 52.03
N GLU A 339 148.13 -19.76 51.08
CA GLU A 339 149.05 -19.54 49.94
C GLU A 339 150.36 -18.85 50.39
N LYS A 340 150.28 -17.94 51.38
CA LYS A 340 151.46 -17.31 52.01
C LYS A 340 152.31 -18.33 52.78
N ALA A 341 151.71 -19.30 53.46
CA ALA A 341 152.42 -20.33 54.21
C ALA A 341 153.23 -21.29 53.30
N ARG A 342 152.68 -21.63 52.12
CA ARG A 342 153.35 -22.52 51.14
C ARG A 342 154.65 -21.94 50.58
N ARG A 343 154.64 -20.67 50.18
CA ARG A 343 155.84 -20.00 49.61
C ARG A 343 157.01 -19.93 50.59
N LYS A 344 156.74 -19.90 51.90
CA LYS A 344 157.78 -19.86 52.94
C LYS A 344 158.50 -21.22 53.09
N ALA A 345 157.75 -22.32 52.99
CA ALA A 345 158.28 -23.68 53.11
C ALA A 345 159.15 -24.11 51.92
N ASP A 346 158.82 -23.67 50.70
CA ASP A 346 159.62 -24.00 49.51
C ASP A 346 160.99 -23.30 49.50
N GLN A 347 161.10 -22.09 50.06
CA GLN A 347 162.37 -21.35 50.16
C GLN A 347 163.36 -22.05 51.11
N GLU A 348 162.89 -22.50 52.27
CA GLU A 348 163.69 -23.22 53.27
C GLU A 348 164.21 -24.58 52.75
N GLY A 349 163.44 -25.23 51.85
CA GLY A 349 163.82 -26.51 51.23
C GLY A 349 165.00 -26.41 50.25
N ILE A 350 165.20 -25.26 49.60
CA ILE A 350 166.30 -25.03 48.65
C ILE A 350 167.60 -24.77 49.40
N GLU A 351 167.55 -24.00 50.49
CA GLU A 351 168.70 -23.67 51.35
C GLU A 351 169.29 -24.92 52.03
N LEU A 352 168.45 -25.87 52.44
CA LEU A 352 168.87 -27.14 53.02
C LEU A 352 169.62 -28.03 52.00
N LYS A 353 169.16 -28.07 50.74
CA LYS A 353 169.82 -28.86 49.68
C LYS A 353 171.19 -28.30 49.28
N ALA A 354 171.38 -26.98 49.36
CA ALA A 354 172.67 -26.34 49.13
C ALA A 354 173.69 -26.66 50.24
N SER A 355 173.27 -26.67 51.51
CA SER A 355 174.15 -26.97 52.65
C SER A 355 174.68 -28.42 52.66
N ILE A 356 173.88 -29.40 52.24
CA ILE A 356 174.28 -30.82 52.20
C ILE A 356 175.35 -31.09 51.11
N ARG A 357 175.28 -30.39 49.96
CA ARG A 357 176.26 -30.52 48.87
C ARG A 357 177.64 -30.00 49.28
N ILE A 358 177.71 -28.91 50.04
CA ILE A 358 178.97 -28.35 50.57
C ILE A 358 179.59 -29.28 51.63
N GLN A 359 178.75 -29.88 52.50
CA GLN A 359 179.23 -30.83 53.52
C GLN A 359 179.79 -32.14 52.94
N ALA A 360 179.30 -32.61 51.79
CA ALA A 360 179.77 -33.85 51.16
C ALA A 360 181.14 -33.67 50.46
N TRP A 361 181.38 -32.51 49.85
CA TRP A 361 182.65 -32.18 49.19
C TRP A 361 183.83 -32.09 50.18
N TRP A 362 183.62 -31.48 51.35
CA TRP A 362 184.66 -31.33 52.39
C TRP A 362 185.06 -32.67 53.05
N ARG A 363 184.11 -33.60 53.23
CA ARG A 363 184.37 -34.94 53.81
C ARG A 363 185.28 -35.81 52.93
N GLY A 364 185.25 -35.65 51.61
CA GLY A 364 186.12 -36.38 50.68
C GLY A 364 187.58 -35.88 50.61
N VAL A 365 187.82 -34.63 51.00
CA VAL A 365 189.16 -34.01 51.02
C VAL A 365 189.93 -34.36 52.31
N MET A 366 189.21 -34.52 53.43
CA MET A 366 189.79 -34.86 54.75
C MET A 366 190.48 -36.24 54.80
N VAL A 367 190.02 -37.25 54.04
CA VAL A 367 190.57 -38.62 54.15
C VAL A 367 191.83 -38.85 53.31
N ARG A 368 191.96 -38.20 52.15
CA ARG A 368 193.09 -38.43 51.22
C ARG A 368 194.41 -37.75 51.63
N LYS A 369 194.41 -36.88 52.65
CA LYS A 369 195.58 -36.07 53.06
C LYS A 369 196.02 -36.19 54.52
N GLY A 370 195.47 -37.12 55.32
CA GLY A 370 196.08 -37.54 56.59
C GLY A 370 196.15 -36.51 57.73
N PHE A 371 195.22 -35.56 57.83
CA PHE A 371 195.13 -34.61 58.96
C PHE A 371 193.92 -34.90 59.88
N GLY A 372 194.20 -35.52 61.04
CA GLY A 372 193.33 -35.60 62.26
C GLY A 372 192.06 -36.48 62.19
N PRO A 373 191.39 -36.78 63.31
CA PRO A 373 191.88 -37.43 64.53
C PRO A 373 191.73 -38.97 64.41
N TYR A 374 192.56 -39.60 63.58
CA TYR A 374 192.76 -41.04 63.56
C TYR A 374 194.00 -41.38 64.41
N SER A 375 193.87 -41.33 65.74
CA SER A 375 194.85 -41.89 66.68
C SER A 375 194.28 -42.05 68.11
N LYS A 376 194.09 -43.33 68.45
CA LYS A 376 193.91 -44.05 69.73
C LYS A 376 193.76 -43.26 71.06
N LYS A 377 192.65 -43.51 71.79
CA LYS A 377 192.60 -44.34 73.03
C LYS A 377 191.19 -44.48 73.69
N LYS A 378 190.92 -45.75 74.09
CA LYS A 378 190.28 -46.31 75.32
C LYS A 378 188.78 -46.08 75.73
N LYS A 379 188.05 -47.21 75.68
CA LYS A 379 187.10 -47.86 76.64
C LYS A 379 186.33 -47.03 77.70
N GLY A 380 184.99 -47.18 77.69
CA GLY A 380 184.08 -47.07 78.86
C GLY A 380 182.60 -46.87 78.45
N LYS A 381 181.78 -47.92 78.33
CA LYS A 381 180.77 -48.45 79.29
C LYS A 381 179.52 -47.57 79.58
N LYS A 382 178.36 -48.08 79.09
CA LYS A 382 177.09 -48.41 79.79
C LYS A 382 176.15 -47.29 80.32
N GLY A 383 174.88 -47.35 79.87
CA GLY A 383 173.67 -46.87 80.59
C GLY A 383 172.54 -46.46 79.63
N LYS A 384 171.54 -47.30 79.27
CA LYS A 384 170.21 -47.53 79.93
C LYS A 384 169.43 -46.23 80.20
N LYS A 385 168.11 -46.09 80.02
CA LYS A 385 166.98 -46.95 79.59
C LYS A 385 165.71 -46.05 79.60
N GLY A 386 164.70 -46.38 78.78
CA GLY A 386 163.28 -46.16 79.09
C GLY A 386 162.62 -45.00 78.36
N LYS A 387 161.70 -45.27 77.40
CA LYS A 387 160.23 -45.40 77.56
C LYS A 387 159.57 -44.04 77.92
N LYS A 388 158.57 -43.52 77.22
CA LYS A 388 157.31 -44.12 76.73
C LYS A 388 156.65 -43.07 75.80
N GLY A 389 156.15 -43.42 74.61
CA GLY A 389 154.70 -43.44 74.35
C GLY A 389 154.37 -42.62 73.08
N LYS A 390 154.08 -43.29 71.96
CA LYS A 390 152.74 -43.54 71.36
C LYS A 390 152.33 -42.37 70.43
N LYS A 391 152.52 -42.49 69.10
CA LYS A 391 151.56 -42.99 68.08
C LYS A 391 150.17 -42.33 68.24
N LYS A 392 149.51 -41.78 67.23
CA LYS A 392 149.68 -41.73 65.76
C LYS A 392 148.64 -40.68 65.33
N LYS A 393 149.06 -39.58 64.71
CA LYS A 393 148.22 -38.70 63.90
C LYS A 393 148.92 -38.59 62.56
#